data_AF-A0A7S2J8D0-F1
#
_entry.id   AF-A0A7S2J8D0-F1
#
_cell.length_a   1.000
_cell.length_b   1.000
_cell.length_c   1.000
_cell.angle_alpha   90.00
_cell.angle_beta   90.00
_cell.angle_gamma   90.00
#
_symmetry.space_group_name_H-M   'P 1'
#
loop_
_entity.id
_entity.type
_entity.pdbx_description
1 polymer ?
#
loop_
_entity_poly.entity_id
_entity_poly.type
_entity_poly.pdbx_seq_one_letter_code
_entity_poly.pdbx_strand_id
1 'polypeptide(L)'
;GGSVLQVRALSRRSGHLQALESEDAVDDESAAAAEEEADIEEELNDEEGAEMMDVSAEEVQAEEAEEASSEEDEELEEEEFEGGRSEIHAGVQVIIHDDSEAAVNGTGLWLITIAKNCTTAVIHKMAEHMPKGSKPEFESDPDKGGLCTFIMNGTKDDIVDELKSHKLWHLRPIVETDKKWSLIPDKEEDSDTDDAGDFLLVETDSQGAHGNPKSWGLDRVDDRSGQDSDYSPPAASQGGAGVHVYVADTGIRTTHQDFGGRAVPTLEVLSSQRVVCQQNDTNCAIDRQGHGSHCAGTVGGTAYGVAKQVTLHAVKVLSDSGSGSFSWF
;
A
#
# COMPACT_ATOMS: atom_id res chain seq x y z
N GLY A 1 34.67 -17.89 -4.28
CA GLY A 1 34.10 -18.76 -3.24
C GLY A 1 32.70 -18.26 -2.94
N GLY A 2 31.75 -19.16 -2.72
CA GLY A 2 30.36 -18.81 -2.42
C GLY A 2 29.76 -19.85 -1.48
N SER A 3 28.93 -19.38 -0.55
CA SER A 3 28.22 -20.21 0.42
C SER A 3 26.77 -19.76 0.49
N VAL A 4 25.90 -20.45 -0.24
CA VAL A 4 24.44 -20.30 -0.07
C VAL A 4 24.05 -21.10 1.17
N LEU A 5 23.52 -20.43 2.20
CA LEU A 5 23.08 -21.08 3.43
C LEU A 5 21.54 -21.07 3.51
N GLN A 6 20.92 -22.16 3.08
CA GLN A 6 19.47 -22.29 3.04
C GLN A 6 18.96 -22.98 4.32
N VAL A 7 18.42 -22.20 5.27
CA VAL A 7 17.94 -22.72 6.56
C VAL A 7 16.46 -23.08 6.49
N ARG A 8 16.15 -24.38 6.48
CA ARG A 8 14.77 -24.88 6.67
C ARG A 8 14.36 -24.76 8.14
N ALA A 9 13.25 -24.08 8.40
CA ALA A 9 12.59 -24.15 9.70
C ALA A 9 11.91 -25.52 9.88
N LEU A 10 12.18 -26.21 10.99
CA LEU A 10 11.47 -27.41 11.40
C LEU A 10 10.77 -27.15 12.74
N SER A 11 9.43 -27.14 12.71
CA SER A 11 8.62 -27.06 13.92
C SER A 11 8.76 -28.33 14.74
N ARG A 12 9.06 -28.19 16.04
CA ARG A 12 8.94 -29.27 17.03
C ARG A 12 8.09 -28.78 18.19
N ARG A 13 6.97 -29.45 18.43
CA ARG A 13 6.14 -29.25 19.62
C ARG A 13 6.92 -29.72 20.84
N SER A 14 6.86 -28.94 21.94
CA SER A 14 7.38 -29.36 23.23
C SER A 14 6.40 -30.33 23.89
N GLY A 15 6.88 -31.51 24.29
CA GLY A 15 6.13 -32.50 25.07
C GLY A 15 6.89 -32.80 26.35
N HIS A 16 6.24 -32.65 27.49
CA HIS A 16 6.86 -32.83 28.81
C HIS A 16 6.94 -34.32 29.17
N LEU A 17 8.07 -34.76 29.74
CA LEU A 17 8.30 -36.17 30.07
C LEU A 17 9.25 -36.29 31.27
N GLN A 18 8.86 -37.04 32.29
CA GLN A 18 9.70 -37.45 33.41
C GLN A 18 9.40 -38.93 33.72
N ALA A 19 10.47 -39.72 33.89
CA ALA A 19 10.67 -40.90 34.77
C ALA A 19 9.55 -41.96 34.96
N LEU A 20 9.83 -43.26 35.12
CA LEU A 20 11.04 -44.11 35.00
C LEU A 20 10.55 -45.60 34.99
N GLU A 21 11.48 -46.59 35.03
CA GLU A 21 11.22 -48.05 35.24
C GLU A 21 10.55 -48.81 34.05
N SER A 22 10.74 -50.13 33.81
CA SER A 22 11.90 -51.05 34.01
C SER A 22 11.68 -52.40 33.27
N GLU A 23 12.79 -53.09 32.90
CA GLU A 23 12.95 -54.57 32.68
C GLU A 23 12.24 -55.34 31.51
N ASP A 24 13.08 -55.84 30.57
CA ASP A 24 13.21 -57.19 29.97
C ASP A 24 12.16 -57.97 29.10
N ALA A 25 12.70 -58.93 28.32
CA ALA A 25 12.13 -59.96 27.39
C ALA A 25 11.79 -59.49 25.94
N VAL A 26 12.45 -59.85 24.81
CA VAL A 26 13.05 -61.10 24.20
C VAL A 26 12.07 -61.79 23.19
N ASP A 27 12.63 -62.31 22.07
CA ASP A 27 12.03 -63.10 20.94
C ASP A 27 11.06 -62.37 19.96
N ASP A 28 10.85 -62.77 18.69
CA ASP A 28 11.70 -63.34 17.60
C ASP A 28 10.93 -63.21 16.24
N GLU A 29 11.46 -63.74 15.13
CA GLU A 29 10.87 -63.91 13.78
C GLU A 29 10.70 -62.65 12.88
N SER A 30 10.52 -62.82 11.56
CA SER A 30 11.53 -63.05 10.50
C SER A 30 10.85 -63.19 9.12
N ALA A 31 11.55 -62.85 8.01
CA ALA A 31 11.14 -63.02 6.59
C ALA A 31 9.87 -62.25 6.13
N ALA A 32 9.57 -62.00 4.83
CA ALA A 32 10.26 -62.25 3.54
C ALA A 32 10.05 -61.00 2.62
N ALA A 33 10.89 -60.66 1.62
CA ALA A 33 10.96 -61.14 0.21
C ALA A 33 9.63 -61.06 -0.58
N ALA A 34 9.54 -60.69 -1.87
CA ALA A 34 10.52 -60.29 -2.91
C ALA A 34 9.89 -59.17 -3.83
N GLU A 35 10.55 -58.44 -4.74
CA GLU A 35 10.98 -58.77 -6.13
C GLU A 35 9.89 -59.50 -6.97
N GLU A 36 9.46 -58.98 -8.13
CA GLU A 36 9.70 -59.41 -9.54
C GLU A 36 8.55 -58.74 -10.37
N GLU A 37 8.50 -58.43 -11.67
CA GLU A 37 9.37 -58.10 -12.84
C GLU A 37 8.44 -57.28 -13.81
N ALA A 38 8.79 -56.30 -14.65
CA ALA A 38 9.80 -56.09 -15.72
C ALA A 38 9.29 -56.40 -17.17
N ASP A 39 9.78 -55.61 -18.16
CA ASP A 39 9.82 -55.84 -19.62
C ASP A 39 8.52 -56.00 -20.49
N ILE A 40 8.53 -55.94 -21.85
CA ILE A 40 9.10 -54.98 -22.85
C ILE A 40 8.57 -55.30 -24.29
N GLU A 41 8.51 -54.31 -25.21
CA GLU A 41 8.43 -54.43 -26.72
C GLU A 41 7.24 -55.22 -27.36
N GLU A 42 6.94 -55.24 -28.69
CA GLU A 42 7.05 -54.32 -29.86
C GLU A 42 6.08 -54.84 -30.99
N GLU A 43 6.21 -54.33 -32.23
CA GLU A 43 5.56 -54.65 -33.53
C GLU A 43 4.22 -53.92 -33.82
N LEU A 44 4.06 -53.12 -34.90
CA LEU A 44 4.31 -53.31 -36.36
C LEU A 44 3.33 -54.33 -36.98
N ASN A 45 2.76 -54.15 -38.18
CA ASN A 45 2.84 -53.06 -39.18
C ASN A 45 1.57 -53.11 -40.07
N ASP A 46 1.30 -52.08 -40.89
CA ASP A 46 0.69 -52.22 -42.24
C ASP A 46 0.63 -50.85 -42.98
N GLU A 47 0.95 -50.84 -44.28
CA GLU A 47 0.97 -49.65 -45.16
C GLU A 47 0.01 -49.79 -46.36
N GLU A 48 -0.66 -48.69 -46.73
CA GLU A 48 -0.96 -48.24 -48.12
C GLU A 48 -1.53 -46.80 -47.96
N GLY A 49 -1.00 -45.75 -48.58
CA GLY A 49 -1.13 -45.42 -50.00
C GLY A 49 -2.25 -44.37 -50.21
N ALA A 50 -2.08 -43.23 -50.89
CA ALA A 50 -0.90 -42.70 -51.60
C ALA A 50 -1.01 -41.18 -51.90
N GLU A 51 0.06 -40.65 -52.51
CA GLU A 51 0.20 -39.37 -53.24
C GLU A 51 0.28 -38.05 -52.43
N MET A 52 1.03 -37.10 -53.02
CA MET A 52 1.45 -35.82 -52.44
C MET A 52 0.84 -34.66 -53.23
N MET A 53 0.65 -33.51 -52.57
CA MET A 53 0.83 -32.22 -53.24
C MET A 53 1.83 -31.39 -52.44
N ASP A 54 2.89 -31.00 -53.14
CA ASP A 54 3.90 -30.04 -52.69
C ASP A 54 3.33 -28.64 -52.82
N VAL A 55 3.35 -27.85 -51.74
CA VAL A 55 2.94 -26.45 -51.72
C VAL A 55 4.01 -25.66 -50.96
N SER A 56 4.62 -24.70 -51.66
CA SER A 56 5.74 -23.92 -51.16
C SER A 56 5.39 -23.08 -49.93
N ALA A 57 6.31 -23.02 -48.96
CA ALA A 57 6.15 -22.32 -47.69
C ALA A 57 6.25 -20.78 -47.79
N GLU A 58 5.52 -20.19 -48.74
CA GLU A 58 5.54 -18.74 -49.06
C GLU A 58 4.14 -18.07 -48.95
N GLU A 59 3.05 -18.85 -48.81
CA GLU A 59 1.68 -18.31 -48.65
C GLU A 59 1.17 -18.29 -47.20
N VAL A 60 1.82 -18.99 -46.25
CA VAL A 60 1.41 -19.07 -44.83
C VAL A 60 1.78 -17.79 -44.04
N GLN A 61 2.36 -16.77 -44.69
CA GLN A 61 2.71 -15.48 -44.06
C GLN A 61 1.75 -14.34 -44.43
N ALA A 62 0.61 -14.64 -45.07
CA ALA A 62 -0.39 -13.65 -45.45
C ALA A 62 -1.55 -13.50 -44.44
N GLU A 63 -2.04 -14.59 -43.84
CA GLU A 63 -3.28 -14.55 -43.03
C GLU A 63 -3.05 -14.13 -41.56
N GLU A 64 -1.89 -14.41 -40.94
CA GLU A 64 -1.54 -13.86 -39.61
C GLU A 64 -1.22 -12.36 -39.62
N ALA A 65 -1.34 -11.68 -40.78
CA ALA A 65 -1.06 -10.25 -40.93
C ALA A 65 -2.33 -9.36 -41.03
N GLU A 66 -3.52 -9.92 -41.29
CA GLU A 66 -4.76 -9.13 -41.41
C GLU A 66 -5.58 -8.99 -40.10
N GLU A 67 -5.26 -9.74 -39.03
CA GLU A 67 -5.75 -9.43 -37.67
C GLU A 67 -4.96 -8.29 -36.97
N ALA A 68 -4.10 -7.58 -37.71
CA ALA A 68 -3.30 -6.46 -37.21
C ALA A 68 -3.69 -5.09 -37.82
N SER A 69 -4.79 -5.00 -38.57
CA SER A 69 -5.23 -3.75 -39.23
C SER A 69 -6.74 -3.51 -39.21
N SER A 70 -7.40 -3.76 -38.07
CA SER A 70 -8.51 -2.91 -37.65
C SER A 70 -7.98 -1.82 -36.72
N GLU A 71 -7.65 -0.66 -37.29
CA GLU A 71 -7.74 0.60 -36.54
C GLU A 71 -9.23 0.82 -36.25
N GLU A 72 -9.75 0.14 -35.22
CA GLU A 72 -11.00 0.57 -34.60
C GLU A 72 -10.72 1.94 -33.99
N ASP A 73 -11.46 2.96 -34.41
CA ASP A 73 -11.56 4.21 -33.67
C ASP A 73 -12.13 3.84 -32.29
N GLU A 74 -11.25 3.65 -31.29
CA GLU A 74 -11.66 3.47 -29.90
C GLU A 74 -12.57 4.66 -29.54
N GLU A 75 -13.89 4.44 -29.45
CA GLU A 75 -14.80 5.44 -28.91
C GLU A 75 -14.28 5.80 -27.52
N LEU A 76 -13.91 7.07 -27.33
CA LEU A 76 -13.32 7.53 -26.07
C LEU A 76 -14.33 7.27 -24.95
N GLU A 77 -14.11 6.19 -24.18
CA GLU A 77 -14.90 5.84 -23.01
C GLU A 77 -14.65 6.88 -21.90
N GLU A 78 -15.31 8.03 -22.03
CA GLU A 78 -15.36 9.08 -21.02
C GLU A 78 -16.41 8.71 -19.95
N GLU A 79 -15.95 8.24 -18.79
CA GLU A 79 -16.81 8.02 -17.62
C GLU A 79 -16.76 9.24 -16.69
N GLU A 80 -17.86 9.99 -16.59
CA GLU A 80 -18.03 11.06 -15.58
C GLU A 80 -18.34 10.47 -14.20
N PHE A 81 -17.75 11.05 -13.15
CA PHE A 81 -18.02 10.70 -11.75
C PHE A 81 -18.11 11.97 -10.87
N GLU A 82 -18.40 11.82 -9.57
CA GLU A 82 -18.53 12.98 -8.67
C GLU A 82 -17.18 13.67 -8.44
N GLY A 83 -16.98 14.83 -9.09
CA GLY A 83 -15.78 15.66 -8.99
C GLY A 83 -14.64 15.29 -9.95
N GLY A 84 -14.95 14.64 -11.07
CA GLY A 84 -14.00 14.39 -12.15
C GLY A 84 -14.55 13.48 -13.25
N ARG A 85 -13.66 13.12 -14.18
CA ARG A 85 -13.93 12.16 -15.26
C ARG A 85 -12.72 11.28 -15.57
N SER A 86 -12.98 10.10 -16.11
CA SER A 86 -11.99 9.13 -16.58
C SER A 86 -12.02 9.09 -18.10
N GLU A 87 -10.86 9.24 -18.75
CA GLU A 87 -10.69 9.04 -20.19
C GLU A 87 -9.71 7.88 -20.45
N ILE A 88 -9.90 7.08 -21.50
CA ILE A 88 -8.91 6.09 -21.95
C ILE A 88 -7.99 6.70 -23.01
N HIS A 89 -6.67 6.59 -22.81
CA HIS A 89 -5.65 7.02 -23.79
C HIS A 89 -4.58 5.96 -23.98
N ALA A 90 -4.44 5.47 -25.22
CA ALA A 90 -3.44 4.46 -25.60
C ALA A 90 -3.45 3.21 -24.68
N GLY A 91 -4.64 2.72 -24.32
CA GLY A 91 -4.82 1.57 -23.42
C GLY A 91 -4.53 1.84 -21.94
N VAL A 92 -4.57 3.11 -21.51
CA VAL A 92 -4.33 3.54 -20.11
C VAL A 92 -5.48 4.43 -19.62
N GLN A 93 -5.91 4.23 -18.38
CA GLN A 93 -6.91 5.06 -17.72
C GLN A 93 -6.28 6.37 -17.22
N VAL A 94 -6.85 7.50 -17.63
CA VAL A 94 -6.44 8.87 -17.27
C VAL A 94 -7.58 9.55 -16.52
N ILE A 95 -7.40 9.74 -15.22
CA ILE A 95 -8.37 10.35 -14.31
C ILE A 95 -8.09 11.86 -14.20
N ILE A 96 -9.13 12.67 -14.38
CA ILE A 96 -9.06 14.12 -14.36
C ILE A 96 -10.02 14.63 -13.30
N HIS A 97 -9.49 15.16 -12.19
CA HIS A 97 -10.30 15.76 -11.13
C HIS A 97 -10.62 17.22 -11.50
N ASP A 98 -11.88 17.64 -11.32
CA ASP A 98 -12.39 18.93 -11.83
C ASP A 98 -11.69 20.16 -11.20
N ASP A 99 -11.20 20.03 -9.97
CA ASP A 99 -10.54 21.09 -9.21
C ASP A 99 -9.00 21.12 -9.40
N SER A 100 -8.47 20.18 -10.20
CA SER A 100 -7.04 20.09 -10.50
C SER A 100 -6.55 21.28 -11.35
N GLU A 101 -5.27 21.64 -11.20
CA GLU A 101 -4.70 22.72 -12.01
C GLU A 101 -4.64 22.36 -13.49
N ALA A 102 -4.51 21.07 -13.82
CA ALA A 102 -4.57 20.56 -15.19
C ALA A 102 -5.96 20.76 -15.82
N ALA A 103 -7.05 20.51 -15.09
CA ALA A 103 -8.41 20.75 -15.57
C ALA A 103 -8.72 22.26 -15.70
N VAL A 104 -8.35 23.07 -14.68
CA VAL A 104 -8.72 24.48 -14.61
C VAL A 104 -7.84 25.39 -15.50
N ASN A 105 -6.53 25.10 -15.60
CA ASN A 105 -5.56 25.93 -16.33
C ASN A 105 -5.05 25.28 -17.63
N GLY A 106 -5.43 24.04 -17.92
CA GLY A 106 -4.93 23.25 -19.06
C GLY A 106 -3.52 22.67 -18.86
N THR A 107 -2.85 22.96 -17.74
CA THR A 107 -1.53 22.42 -17.37
C THR A 107 -1.42 22.31 -15.86
N GLY A 108 -0.80 21.24 -15.36
CA GLY A 108 -0.65 20.99 -13.93
C GLY A 108 0.16 19.73 -13.64
N LEU A 109 0.15 19.30 -12.40
CA LEU A 109 0.78 18.05 -11.97
C LEU A 109 -0.07 16.83 -12.31
N TRP A 110 0.59 15.75 -12.73
CA TRP A 110 0.01 14.45 -13.01
C TRP A 110 0.86 13.36 -12.37
N LEU A 111 0.19 12.39 -11.74
CA LEU A 111 0.78 11.22 -11.10
C LEU A 111 0.57 10.01 -12.01
N ILE A 112 1.64 9.31 -12.35
CA ILE A 112 1.64 8.06 -13.10
C ILE A 112 2.13 6.95 -12.17
N THR A 113 1.22 6.12 -11.67
CA THR A 113 1.51 5.07 -10.68
C THR A 113 1.34 3.69 -11.29
N ILE A 114 2.38 2.86 -11.21
CA ILE A 114 2.43 1.53 -11.84
C ILE A 114 2.46 0.45 -10.74
N ALA A 115 1.35 -0.29 -10.60
CA ALA A 115 1.17 -1.23 -9.49
C ALA A 115 2.03 -2.52 -9.59
N LYS A 116 2.54 -2.90 -10.77
CA LYS A 116 3.26 -4.17 -11.00
C LYS A 116 4.35 -4.04 -12.07
N ASN A 117 5.39 -4.88 -11.96
CA ASN A 117 6.47 -5.04 -12.95
C ASN A 117 7.25 -3.76 -13.32
N CYS A 118 7.17 -2.72 -12.50
CA CYS A 118 7.99 -1.52 -12.61
C CYS A 118 9.35 -1.71 -11.92
N THR A 119 10.37 -1.01 -12.43
CA THR A 119 11.71 -0.87 -11.85
C THR A 119 12.15 0.59 -11.89
N THR A 120 13.20 0.97 -11.17
CA THR A 120 13.71 2.36 -11.17
C THR A 120 14.18 2.78 -12.57
N ALA A 121 14.59 1.82 -13.41
CA ALA A 121 14.90 2.05 -14.82
C ALA A 121 13.68 2.42 -15.69
N VAL A 122 12.45 2.03 -15.33
CA VAL A 122 11.23 2.48 -16.03
C VAL A 122 10.98 3.96 -15.75
N ILE A 123 11.06 4.36 -14.47
CA ILE A 123 10.89 5.74 -14.01
C ILE A 123 11.91 6.68 -14.69
N HIS A 124 13.21 6.35 -14.62
CA HIS A 124 14.24 7.18 -15.25
C HIS A 124 14.06 7.29 -16.77
N LYS A 125 13.63 6.22 -17.45
CA LYS A 125 13.41 6.26 -18.91
C LYS A 125 12.37 7.31 -19.30
N MET A 126 11.28 7.43 -18.53
CA MET A 126 10.25 8.46 -18.73
C MET A 126 10.86 9.86 -18.57
N ALA A 127 11.55 10.11 -17.45
CA ALA A 127 12.23 11.38 -17.18
C ALA A 127 13.26 11.80 -18.25
N GLU A 128 13.91 10.83 -18.93
CA GLU A 128 14.88 11.11 -20.01
C GLU A 128 14.26 11.61 -21.33
N HIS A 129 13.00 11.29 -21.64
CA HIS A 129 12.43 11.42 -22.99
C HIS A 129 11.16 12.28 -23.08
N MET A 130 10.92 13.08 -22.04
CA MET A 130 9.65 13.79 -21.82
C MET A 130 9.23 14.75 -22.95
N PRO A 131 7.90 14.93 -23.15
CA PRO A 131 7.31 15.94 -24.03
C PRO A 131 7.86 17.37 -23.84
N LYS A 132 8.00 18.10 -24.95
CA LYS A 132 8.73 19.36 -25.03
C LYS A 132 7.96 20.55 -24.44
N GLY A 133 7.99 20.65 -23.12
CA GLY A 133 7.38 21.73 -22.33
C GLY A 133 7.09 21.26 -20.91
N SER A 134 6.76 19.97 -20.80
CA SER A 134 6.64 19.23 -19.55
C SER A 134 7.97 19.10 -18.77
N LYS A 135 7.89 18.68 -17.51
CA LYS A 135 9.04 18.48 -16.61
C LYS A 135 8.82 17.35 -15.61
N PRO A 136 9.86 16.65 -15.16
CA PRO A 136 9.77 15.73 -14.04
C PRO A 136 9.79 16.53 -12.73
N GLU A 137 8.86 16.21 -11.84
CA GLU A 137 8.75 16.81 -10.49
C GLU A 137 9.07 15.77 -9.40
N PHE A 138 8.78 14.48 -9.66
CA PHE A 138 9.26 13.38 -8.81
C PHE A 138 9.53 12.09 -9.63
N GLU A 139 10.74 11.56 -9.47
CA GLU A 139 11.14 10.20 -9.86
C GLU A 139 11.29 9.33 -8.60
N SER A 140 10.51 8.25 -8.51
CA SER A 140 10.62 7.24 -7.44
C SER A 140 11.70 6.19 -7.68
N ASP A 141 12.01 5.40 -6.64
CA ASP A 141 13.06 4.37 -6.65
C ASP A 141 12.51 3.01 -6.16
N PRO A 142 11.63 2.36 -6.93
CA PRO A 142 11.00 1.09 -6.55
C PRO A 142 12.01 -0.06 -6.36
N ASP A 143 13.16 -0.03 -7.04
CA ASP A 143 14.23 -1.03 -6.82
C ASP A 143 14.88 -0.92 -5.41
N LYS A 144 14.62 0.19 -4.69
CA LYS A 144 14.97 0.38 -3.27
C LYS A 144 13.75 0.31 -2.32
N GLY A 145 12.60 -0.14 -2.82
CA GLY A 145 11.37 -0.32 -2.04
C GLY A 145 10.46 0.91 -1.96
N GLY A 146 10.65 1.92 -2.82
CA GLY A 146 9.65 2.96 -3.02
C GLY A 146 8.38 2.43 -3.71
N LEU A 147 7.30 3.23 -3.66
CA LEU A 147 6.19 3.06 -4.62
C LEU A 147 6.73 3.33 -6.04
N CYS A 148 6.22 2.65 -7.06
CA CYS A 148 6.51 3.04 -8.44
C CYS A 148 5.51 4.13 -8.88
N THR A 149 5.94 5.38 -8.68
CA THR A 149 5.21 6.59 -9.07
C THR A 149 6.16 7.55 -9.77
N PHE A 150 5.71 8.13 -10.88
CA PHE A 150 6.36 9.25 -11.54
C PHE A 150 5.40 10.44 -11.49
N ILE A 151 5.90 11.63 -11.16
CA ILE A 151 5.09 12.86 -11.17
C ILE A 151 5.70 13.84 -12.16
N MET A 152 4.89 14.32 -13.08
CA MET A 152 5.29 15.30 -14.09
C MET A 152 4.33 16.49 -14.15
N ASN A 153 4.87 17.62 -14.56
CA ASN A 153 4.14 18.86 -14.79
C ASN A 153 3.92 19.05 -16.29
N GLY A 154 2.68 19.22 -16.75
CA GLY A 154 2.36 19.33 -18.18
C GLY A 154 0.87 19.43 -18.49
N THR A 155 0.56 19.52 -19.78
CA THR A 155 -0.81 19.46 -20.33
C THR A 155 -1.31 18.02 -20.43
N LYS A 156 -2.60 17.81 -20.74
CA LYS A 156 -3.11 16.47 -21.05
C LYS A 156 -2.41 15.87 -22.28
N ASP A 157 -2.13 16.69 -23.29
CA ASP A 157 -1.50 16.25 -24.54
C ASP A 157 -0.06 15.75 -24.29
N ASP A 158 0.70 16.41 -23.39
CA ASP A 158 2.01 15.92 -22.95
C ASP A 158 1.88 14.50 -22.33
N ILE A 159 0.91 14.28 -21.45
CA ILE A 159 0.69 12.96 -20.81
C ILE A 159 0.35 11.89 -21.84
N VAL A 160 -0.50 12.22 -22.81
CA VAL A 160 -0.88 11.29 -23.88
C VAL A 160 0.32 10.92 -24.76
N ASP A 161 1.20 11.88 -25.06
CA ASP A 161 2.45 11.64 -25.81
C ASP A 161 3.48 10.82 -25.00
N GLU A 162 3.60 11.04 -23.69
CA GLU A 162 4.43 10.24 -22.77
C GLU A 162 3.96 8.76 -22.74
N LEU A 163 2.67 8.54 -22.52
CA LEU A 163 2.06 7.19 -22.48
C LEU A 163 2.29 6.41 -23.78
N LYS A 164 2.11 7.08 -24.94
CA LYS A 164 2.35 6.53 -26.27
C LYS A 164 3.84 6.23 -26.50
N SER A 165 4.72 7.17 -26.17
CA SER A 165 6.17 7.05 -26.41
C SER A 165 6.80 5.93 -25.57
N HIS A 166 6.33 5.74 -24.34
CA HIS A 166 6.86 4.75 -23.42
C HIS A 166 6.12 3.40 -23.45
N LYS A 167 4.99 3.32 -24.18
CA LYS A 167 4.14 2.12 -24.38
C LYS A 167 3.66 1.50 -23.06
N LEU A 168 3.29 2.35 -22.10
CA LEU A 168 3.12 1.95 -20.70
C LEU A 168 1.89 1.07 -20.43
N TRP A 169 0.94 0.95 -21.36
CA TRP A 169 -0.28 0.12 -21.25
C TRP A 169 -0.02 -1.30 -20.73
N HIS A 170 1.07 -1.96 -21.14
CA HIS A 170 1.37 -3.32 -20.71
C HIS A 170 1.74 -3.43 -19.21
N LEU A 171 2.07 -2.32 -18.55
CA LEU A 171 2.28 -2.24 -17.11
C LEU A 171 0.99 -1.89 -16.32
N ARG A 172 -0.07 -1.47 -17.03
CA ARG A 172 -1.34 -0.96 -16.46
C ARG A 172 -1.12 0.14 -15.41
N PRO A 173 -0.48 1.27 -15.79
CA PRO A 173 -0.47 2.46 -14.94
C PRO A 173 -1.89 2.94 -14.66
N ILE A 174 -2.09 3.52 -13.49
CA ILE A 174 -3.15 4.48 -13.22
C ILE A 174 -2.53 5.86 -13.40
N VAL A 175 -3.16 6.72 -14.18
CA VAL A 175 -2.76 8.12 -14.35
C VAL A 175 -3.83 9.00 -13.74
N GLU A 176 -3.46 9.96 -12.90
CA GLU A 176 -4.38 10.97 -12.41
C GLU A 176 -3.77 12.37 -12.32
N THR A 177 -4.58 13.41 -12.52
CA THR A 177 -4.21 14.78 -12.16
C THR A 177 -3.97 14.90 -10.66
N ASP A 178 -3.05 15.74 -10.20
CA ASP A 178 -2.90 16.03 -8.77
C ASP A 178 -4.17 16.66 -8.19
N LYS A 179 -4.60 16.13 -7.03
CA LYS A 179 -5.83 16.53 -6.34
C LYS A 179 -5.50 17.14 -4.98
N LYS A 180 -6.17 18.26 -4.66
CA LYS A 180 -6.10 18.84 -3.31
C LYS A 180 -6.90 17.98 -2.35
N TRP A 181 -6.29 17.63 -1.23
CA TRP A 181 -6.96 16.94 -0.14
C TRP A 181 -7.14 17.90 1.05
N SER A 182 -8.26 17.79 1.74
CA SER A 182 -8.48 18.45 3.03
C SER A 182 -8.84 17.43 4.10
N LEU A 183 -8.68 17.80 5.36
CA LEU A 183 -9.35 17.09 6.45
C LEU A 183 -10.84 16.95 6.12
N ILE A 184 -11.40 15.78 6.40
CA ILE A 184 -12.84 15.58 6.40
C ILE A 184 -13.39 16.49 7.50
N PRO A 185 -14.41 17.32 7.26
CA PRO A 185 -15.00 18.12 8.31
C PRO A 185 -15.53 17.21 9.42
N ASP A 186 -15.13 17.49 10.66
CA ASP A 186 -15.85 16.98 11.82
C ASP A 186 -17.32 17.39 11.67
N LYS A 187 -18.23 16.46 11.94
CA LYS A 187 -19.67 16.78 11.90
C LYS A 187 -19.96 17.76 13.02
N GLU A 188 -20.59 18.88 12.68
CA GLU A 188 -21.31 19.67 13.68
C GLU A 188 -22.34 18.73 14.32
N GLU A 189 -22.22 18.47 15.61
CA GLU A 189 -23.14 17.60 16.35
C GLU A 189 -24.50 18.31 16.45
N ASP A 190 -25.56 17.67 15.95
CA ASP A 190 -26.92 18.24 15.87
C ASP A 190 -27.38 18.69 17.27
N SER A 191 -27.31 20.00 17.54
CA SER A 191 -27.46 20.58 18.88
C SER A 191 -28.92 20.72 19.33
N ASP A 192 -29.77 19.75 18.99
CA ASP A 192 -31.21 19.70 19.28
C ASP A 192 -31.53 19.19 20.70
N THR A 193 -30.51 19.03 21.55
CA THR A 193 -30.66 18.78 22.99
C THR A 193 -30.37 20.03 23.82
N ASP A 194 -31.41 20.61 24.43
CA ASP A 194 -31.35 21.79 25.34
C ASP A 194 -30.50 21.59 26.63
N ASP A 195 -29.84 20.44 26.82
CA ASP A 195 -28.99 20.16 27.98
C ASP A 195 -27.54 20.55 27.68
N ALA A 196 -27.22 21.82 27.92
CA ALA A 196 -25.92 22.42 27.60
C ALA A 196 -24.81 22.01 28.58
N GLY A 197 -24.45 20.72 28.60
CA GLY A 197 -23.35 20.16 29.34
C GLY A 197 -23.08 18.68 29.02
N ASP A 198 -21.80 18.30 28.96
CA ASP A 198 -21.33 16.90 28.93
C ASP A 198 -21.68 16.05 27.68
N PHE A 199 -21.52 16.61 26.47
CA PHE A 199 -21.42 15.82 25.23
C PHE A 199 -20.31 16.21 24.24
N LEU A 200 -19.35 17.03 24.66
CA LEU A 200 -18.03 17.06 24.00
C LEU A 200 -17.48 15.62 24.02
N LEU A 201 -17.01 15.12 22.87
CA LEU A 201 -16.36 13.80 22.66
C LEU A 201 -16.06 13.06 23.97
N VAL A 202 -16.88 12.06 24.32
CA VAL A 202 -16.92 11.47 25.68
C VAL A 202 -15.68 10.60 25.99
N GLU A 203 -14.54 11.26 26.10
CA GLU A 203 -13.51 10.99 27.08
C GLU A 203 -14.12 11.27 28.46
N THR A 204 -14.71 10.26 29.11
CA THR A 204 -15.35 10.50 30.41
C THR A 204 -14.38 11.17 31.37
N ASP A 205 -14.88 12.14 32.16
CA ASP A 205 -14.11 12.78 33.24
C ASP A 205 -13.93 11.84 34.46
N SER A 206 -13.99 10.53 34.19
CA SER A 206 -13.64 9.42 35.07
C SER A 206 -12.22 9.61 35.60
N GLN A 207 -12.11 9.92 36.89
CA GLN A 207 -10.85 9.86 37.60
C GLN A 207 -10.25 8.47 37.43
N GLY A 208 -9.03 8.38 36.88
CA GLY A 208 -8.44 7.11 36.43
C GLY A 208 -8.19 6.11 37.56
N ALA A 209 -9.20 5.28 37.85
CA ALA A 209 -9.21 4.33 38.95
C ALA A 209 -9.76 2.98 38.47
N HIS A 210 -8.86 2.07 38.13
CA HIS A 210 -9.07 0.63 37.94
C HIS A 210 -10.29 0.23 37.07
N GLY A 211 -10.08 0.23 35.75
CA GLY A 211 -11.08 -0.12 34.73
C GLY A 211 -11.20 1.02 33.73
N ASN A 212 -12.15 1.92 34.00
CA ASN A 212 -12.72 2.85 33.02
C ASN A 212 -11.65 3.59 32.16
N PRO A 213 -11.59 3.32 30.85
CA PRO A 213 -10.61 3.94 29.96
C PRO A 213 -10.98 5.38 29.60
N LYS A 214 -9.96 6.13 29.15
CA LYS A 214 -10.12 7.55 28.82
C LYS A 214 -10.80 7.86 27.49
N SER A 215 -11.35 6.87 26.80
CA SER A 215 -12.24 7.04 25.65
C SER A 215 -13.13 5.81 25.53
N TRP A 216 -14.42 6.00 25.24
CA TRP A 216 -15.34 4.91 24.91
C TRP A 216 -14.84 4.06 23.73
N GLY A 217 -14.01 4.64 22.86
CA GLY A 217 -13.41 3.95 21.72
C GLY A 217 -12.39 2.89 22.13
N LEU A 218 -11.79 2.97 23.31
CA LEU A 218 -10.91 1.93 23.86
C LEU A 218 -11.74 0.75 24.39
N ASP A 219 -12.67 1.03 25.31
CA ASP A 219 -13.70 0.11 25.86
C ASP A 219 -14.39 -0.71 24.74
N ARG A 220 -14.66 -0.05 23.61
CA ARG A 220 -15.32 -0.71 22.48
C ARG A 220 -14.42 -1.64 21.65
N VAL A 221 -13.09 -1.53 21.63
CA VAL A 221 -12.27 -2.25 20.62
C VAL A 221 -11.58 -3.53 21.09
N ASP A 222 -11.38 -3.75 22.38
CA ASP A 222 -10.91 -5.05 22.89
C ASP A 222 -12.06 -6.04 23.15
N ASP A 223 -13.28 -5.56 23.39
CA ASP A 223 -14.44 -6.42 23.66
C ASP A 223 -15.30 -6.79 22.41
N ARG A 224 -15.90 -7.99 22.46
CA ARG A 224 -16.72 -8.54 21.37
C ARG A 224 -18.10 -7.88 21.27
N SER A 225 -18.69 -7.42 22.37
CA SER A 225 -20.07 -6.94 22.37
C SER A 225 -20.42 -6.03 23.54
N GLY A 226 -20.55 -4.74 23.27
CA GLY A 226 -20.95 -3.73 24.24
C GLY A 226 -19.80 -2.80 24.59
N GLN A 227 -19.81 -2.37 25.85
CA GLN A 227 -18.79 -1.65 26.59
C GLN A 227 -18.92 -2.17 28.04
N ASP A 228 -17.82 -2.49 28.71
CA ASP A 228 -17.80 -2.98 30.10
C ASP A 228 -17.04 -2.05 31.08
N SER A 229 -16.45 -0.97 30.55
CA SER A 229 -15.62 -0.01 31.28
C SER A 229 -14.33 -0.57 31.85
N ASP A 230 -13.67 -1.46 31.11
CA ASP A 230 -12.23 -1.74 31.18
C ASP A 230 -11.50 -1.33 29.88
N TYR A 231 -10.17 -1.50 29.86
CA TYR A 231 -9.42 -1.68 28.61
C TYR A 231 -8.22 -2.61 28.86
N SER A 232 -8.42 -3.89 28.58
CA SER A 232 -7.51 -5.00 28.84
C SER A 232 -7.10 -5.74 27.56
N PRO A 233 -6.40 -5.06 26.62
CA PRO A 233 -5.95 -5.69 25.38
C PRO A 233 -5.04 -6.90 25.66
N PRO A 234 -5.10 -7.98 24.85
CA PRO A 234 -4.39 -9.22 25.13
C PRO A 234 -2.90 -9.01 25.39
N ALA A 235 -2.36 -9.57 26.47
CA ALA A 235 -0.95 -9.37 26.88
C ALA A 235 0.10 -9.71 25.80
N ALA A 236 -0.25 -10.58 24.85
CA ALA A 236 0.57 -10.90 23.68
C ALA A 236 0.79 -9.70 22.72
N SER A 237 -0.06 -8.67 22.78
CA SER A 237 0.11 -7.42 22.03
C SER A 237 1.31 -6.58 22.49
N GLN A 238 1.73 -6.74 23.76
CA GLN A 238 2.77 -5.95 24.42
C GLN A 238 2.57 -4.43 24.29
N GLY A 239 1.34 -3.96 24.07
CA GLY A 239 1.03 -2.56 23.77
C GLY A 239 1.67 -2.03 22.47
N GLY A 240 2.08 -2.90 21.54
CA GLY A 240 2.80 -2.50 20.32
C GLY A 240 4.29 -2.23 20.52
N ALA A 241 4.90 -2.71 21.61
CA ALA A 241 6.34 -2.57 21.84
C ALA A 241 7.17 -3.13 20.65
N GLY A 242 8.10 -2.31 20.14
CA GLY A 242 8.91 -2.64 18.96
C GLY A 242 8.21 -2.48 17.61
N VAL A 243 6.93 -2.07 17.59
CA VAL A 243 6.22 -1.67 16.38
C VAL A 243 6.42 -0.18 16.12
N HIS A 244 6.52 0.19 14.84
CA HIS A 244 6.62 1.56 14.36
C HIS A 244 5.37 1.87 13.52
N VAL A 245 4.70 2.99 13.82
CA VAL A 245 3.54 3.48 13.04
C VAL A 245 3.85 4.88 12.53
N TYR A 246 3.67 5.10 11.23
CA TYR A 246 3.87 6.37 10.56
C TYR A 246 2.50 7.04 10.40
N VAL A 247 2.35 8.24 10.96
CA VAL A 247 1.10 9.01 10.93
C VAL A 247 1.26 10.10 9.88
N ALA A 248 0.68 9.87 8.70
CA ALA A 248 0.69 10.76 7.55
C ALA A 248 -0.49 11.75 7.63
N ASP A 249 -0.23 12.94 8.19
CA ASP A 249 -1.28 13.87 8.63
C ASP A 249 -0.75 15.33 8.74
N THR A 250 -1.31 16.19 9.59
CA THR A 250 -0.83 17.56 9.90
C THR A 250 0.49 17.60 10.69
N GLY A 251 1.10 16.45 10.96
CA GLY A 251 2.31 16.27 11.78
C GLY A 251 1.98 15.68 13.16
N ILE A 252 2.93 15.74 14.10
CA ILE A 252 2.68 15.39 15.52
C ILE A 252 3.35 16.42 16.42
N ARG A 253 2.69 16.88 17.49
CA ARG A 253 3.35 17.58 18.61
C ARG A 253 4.15 16.57 19.44
N THR A 254 5.31 16.15 18.95
CA THR A 254 6.14 15.08 19.53
C THR A 254 6.54 15.29 21.00
N THR A 255 6.52 16.54 21.47
CA THR A 255 6.72 16.95 22.86
C THR A 255 5.51 16.73 23.78
N HIS A 256 4.40 16.15 23.30
CA HIS A 256 3.24 15.83 24.13
C HIS A 256 3.60 14.82 25.23
N GLN A 257 3.23 15.12 26.48
CA GLN A 257 3.54 14.26 27.63
C GLN A 257 2.97 12.85 27.47
N ASP A 258 1.78 12.74 26.88
CA ASP A 258 1.09 11.46 26.63
C ASP A 258 1.80 10.53 25.62
N PHE A 259 2.74 11.03 24.82
CA PHE A 259 3.60 10.17 23.99
C PHE A 259 4.80 9.60 24.76
N GLY A 260 5.14 10.15 25.94
CA GLY A 260 6.25 9.66 26.78
C GLY A 260 7.62 9.65 26.10
N GLY A 261 7.82 10.45 25.04
CA GLY A 261 9.03 10.43 24.20
C GLY A 261 9.05 9.34 23.11
N ARG A 262 7.95 8.60 22.89
CA ARG A 262 7.81 7.61 21.82
C ARG A 262 7.40 8.19 20.46
N ALA A 263 7.11 9.50 20.39
CA ALA A 263 6.80 10.21 19.15
C ALA A 263 8.06 10.88 18.57
N VAL A 264 8.34 10.65 17.29
CA VAL A 264 9.59 11.01 16.60
C VAL A 264 9.29 11.86 15.36
N PRO A 265 9.86 13.07 15.24
CA PRO A 265 9.75 13.86 14.01
C PRO A 265 10.52 13.12 12.90
N THR A 266 9.88 12.86 11.76
CA THR A 266 10.42 11.91 10.76
C THR A 266 10.47 12.47 9.35
N LEU A 267 9.35 12.96 8.81
CA LEU A 267 9.28 13.48 7.45
C LEU A 267 8.27 14.63 7.36
N GLU A 268 8.61 15.67 6.60
CA GLU A 268 7.70 16.74 6.21
C GLU A 268 7.74 16.88 4.69
N VAL A 269 6.58 16.79 4.04
CA VAL A 269 6.40 16.99 2.60
C VAL A 269 5.29 18.00 2.42
N LEU A 270 5.67 19.22 2.07
CA LEU A 270 4.77 20.35 1.86
C LEU A 270 5.19 21.02 0.54
N SER A 271 4.37 20.84 -0.51
CA SER A 271 4.77 21.05 -1.91
C SER A 271 5.96 20.16 -2.33
N SER A 272 6.74 20.57 -3.35
CA SER A 272 7.91 19.82 -3.84
C SER A 272 9.09 19.76 -2.85
N GLN A 273 8.98 20.40 -1.68
CA GLN A 273 10.00 20.33 -0.62
C GLN A 273 9.76 19.13 0.30
N ARG A 274 10.76 18.25 0.34
CA ARG A 274 10.82 17.06 1.21
C ARG A 274 11.93 17.23 2.23
N VAL A 275 11.56 17.23 3.52
CA VAL A 275 12.48 17.41 4.65
C VAL A 275 12.46 16.17 5.52
N VAL A 276 13.53 15.38 5.47
CA VAL A 276 13.76 14.29 6.43
C VAL A 276 14.20 14.91 7.75
N CYS A 277 13.39 14.73 8.79
CA CYS A 277 13.61 15.36 10.08
C CYS A 277 14.78 14.74 10.84
N GLN A 278 15.48 15.55 11.63
CA GLN A 278 16.37 15.03 12.67
C GLN A 278 15.53 14.65 13.89
N GLN A 279 15.81 13.48 14.50
CA GLN A 279 15.02 12.93 15.62
C GLN A 279 14.83 13.89 16.82
N ASN A 280 15.73 14.87 16.98
CA ASN A 280 15.70 15.89 18.03
C ASN A 280 15.18 17.27 17.58
N ASP A 281 14.87 17.48 16.30
CA ASP A 281 14.24 18.72 15.83
C ASP A 281 12.72 18.64 15.97
N THR A 282 12.23 19.07 17.14
CA THR A 282 10.80 19.10 17.46
C THR A 282 10.01 20.16 16.68
N ASN A 283 10.63 20.88 15.74
CA ASN A 283 9.96 21.85 14.85
C ASN A 283 9.69 21.27 13.45
N CYS A 284 10.38 20.19 13.06
CA CYS A 284 10.18 19.49 11.80
C CYS A 284 9.02 18.49 11.95
N ALA A 285 8.14 18.41 10.96
CA ALA A 285 6.89 17.64 11.02
C ALA A 285 6.00 17.99 12.23
N ILE A 286 6.12 19.21 12.74
CA ILE A 286 5.37 19.66 13.92
C ILE A 286 3.90 19.90 13.56
N ASP A 287 3.02 19.37 14.40
CA ASP A 287 1.59 19.69 14.31
C ASP A 287 1.29 21.08 14.87
N ARG A 288 0.54 21.86 14.10
CA ARG A 288 0.05 23.20 14.45
C ARG A 288 -1.46 23.34 14.26
N GLN A 289 -2.12 22.27 13.82
CA GLN A 289 -3.55 22.22 13.54
C GLN A 289 -4.29 21.35 14.57
N GLY A 290 -3.74 20.18 14.92
CA GLY A 290 -4.19 19.31 16.03
C GLY A 290 -4.57 17.88 15.61
N HIS A 291 -5.03 17.67 14.38
CA HIS A 291 -5.59 16.40 13.89
C HIS A 291 -4.55 15.27 13.92
N GLY A 292 -3.36 15.48 13.36
CA GLY A 292 -2.29 14.48 13.38
C GLY A 292 -1.81 14.10 14.79
N SER A 293 -1.81 15.05 15.73
CA SER A 293 -1.56 14.74 17.15
C SER A 293 -2.70 13.95 17.80
N HIS A 294 -3.95 14.24 17.44
CA HIS A 294 -5.13 13.52 17.92
C HIS A 294 -5.12 12.06 17.42
N CYS A 295 -4.95 11.84 16.12
CA CYS A 295 -4.84 10.52 15.52
C CYS A 295 -3.64 9.72 16.08
N ALA A 296 -2.48 10.36 16.25
CA ALA A 296 -1.33 9.75 16.93
C ALA A 296 -1.63 9.40 18.41
N GLY A 297 -2.46 10.20 19.07
CA GLY A 297 -3.01 9.94 20.41
C GLY A 297 -3.86 8.66 20.44
N THR A 298 -4.84 8.53 19.54
CA THR A 298 -5.69 7.32 19.41
C THR A 298 -4.87 6.06 19.08
N VAL A 299 -3.82 6.19 18.25
CA VAL A 299 -2.93 5.06 17.94
C VAL A 299 -2.10 4.66 19.16
N GLY A 300 -1.48 5.62 19.87
CA GLY A 300 -0.36 5.31 20.75
C GLY A 300 -0.10 6.23 21.95
N GLY A 301 -1.05 7.08 22.36
CA GLY A 301 -0.99 7.81 23.64
C GLY A 301 -0.99 6.89 24.87
N THR A 302 -0.45 7.32 26.01
CA THR A 302 -0.50 6.51 27.26
C THR A 302 -1.88 6.50 27.92
N ALA A 303 -2.64 7.58 27.83
CA ALA A 303 -4.03 7.66 28.24
C ALA A 303 -4.95 7.07 27.14
N TYR A 304 -4.83 7.60 25.92
CA TYR A 304 -5.82 7.44 24.85
C TYR A 304 -5.48 6.38 23.78
N GLY A 305 -4.25 5.87 23.76
CA GLY A 305 -3.79 5.01 22.69
C GLY A 305 -4.20 3.55 22.84
N VAL A 306 -4.50 2.89 21.72
CA VAL A 306 -4.62 1.43 21.63
C VAL A 306 -3.25 0.78 21.90
N ALA A 307 -2.22 1.21 21.18
CA ALA A 307 -0.87 0.66 21.24
C ALA A 307 0.04 1.52 22.14
N LYS A 308 -0.18 1.45 23.46
CA LYS A 308 0.44 2.31 24.49
C LYS A 308 1.98 2.26 24.61
N GLN A 309 2.66 1.38 23.86
CA GLN A 309 4.11 1.22 23.81
C GLN A 309 4.69 1.30 22.38
N VAL A 310 3.87 1.66 21.38
CA VAL A 310 4.30 1.84 19.97
C VAL A 310 5.24 3.03 19.80
N THR A 311 6.11 3.00 18.79
CA THR A 311 6.84 4.18 18.32
C THR A 311 6.04 4.89 17.23
N LEU A 312 5.77 6.18 17.42
CA LEU A 312 4.99 7.02 16.51
C LEU A 312 5.94 7.88 15.66
N HIS A 313 5.80 7.85 14.34
CA HIS A 313 6.58 8.64 13.41
C HIS A 313 5.72 9.75 12.79
N ALA A 314 6.08 11.01 13.02
CA ALA A 314 5.39 12.15 12.44
C ALA A 314 5.76 12.31 10.96
N VAL A 315 4.76 12.15 10.10
CA VAL A 315 4.86 12.36 8.65
C VAL A 315 3.89 13.48 8.29
N LYS A 316 4.39 14.70 8.17
CA LYS A 316 3.56 15.88 7.87
C LYS A 316 3.36 15.99 6.35
N VAL A 317 2.17 15.60 5.89
CA VAL A 317 1.70 15.72 4.49
C VAL A 317 0.46 16.60 4.36
N LEU A 318 -0.06 17.12 5.49
CA LEU A 318 -1.04 18.20 5.51
C LEU A 318 -0.42 19.46 6.13
N SER A 319 -0.74 20.60 5.53
CA SER A 319 -0.37 21.93 6.02
C SER A 319 -1.10 22.30 7.31
N ASP A 320 -0.72 23.43 7.91
CA ASP A 320 -1.33 23.94 9.15
C ASP A 320 -2.81 24.35 8.99
N SER A 321 -3.32 24.44 7.75
CA SER A 321 -4.75 24.60 7.45
C SER A 321 -5.50 23.27 7.27
N GLY A 322 -4.87 22.12 7.53
CA GLY A 322 -5.50 20.81 7.35
C GLY A 322 -5.69 20.44 5.88
N SER A 323 -4.79 20.85 5.00
CA SER A 323 -4.88 20.60 3.56
C SER A 323 -3.53 20.27 2.91
N GLY A 324 -3.55 19.43 1.88
CA GLY A 324 -2.38 18.97 1.13
C GLY A 324 -2.75 18.61 -0.32
N SER A 325 -1.91 17.82 -0.97
CA SER A 325 -2.09 17.36 -2.36
C SER A 325 -1.64 15.91 -2.49
N PHE A 326 -2.20 15.16 -3.45
CA PHE A 326 -1.74 13.79 -3.76
C PHE A 326 -0.24 13.76 -4.14
N SER A 327 0.26 14.80 -4.81
CA SER A 327 1.67 14.95 -5.16
C SER A 327 2.64 15.10 -3.97
N TRP A 328 2.15 15.13 -2.72
CA TRP A 328 2.97 15.26 -1.51
C TRP A 328 3.24 13.90 -0.83
N PHE A 329 2.85 12.77 -1.43
CA PHE A 329 2.99 11.41 -0.90
C PHE A 329 3.93 10.54 -1.76
#